data_AF-A0A8X6HAE8-F1
#
_entry.id   AF-A0A8X6HAE8-F1
#
_cell.length_a   1.000
_cell.length_b   1.000
_cell.length_c   1.000
_cell.angle_alpha   90.00
_cell.angle_beta   90.00
_cell.angle_gamma   90.00
#
_symmetry.space_group_name_H-M   'P 1'
#
loop_
_entity.id
_entity.type
_entity.pdbx_description
1 polymer ?
#
loop_
_entity_poly.entity_id
_entity_poly.type
_entity_poly.pdbx_seq_one_letter_code
_entity_poly.pdbx_strand_id
1 'polypeptide(L)' 'MLTDLHKTQRLGSALTFLERYHNEGEEFLDQIVTGDETWVAYVTPESKQQSMEWQHSSSPKRVRFKQTISARKIMCTVF' A
#
# COMPACT_ATOMS: atom_id res chain seq x y z
N MET A 1 19.58 1.49 8.04
CA MET A 1 19.93 2.91 7.83
C MET A 1 20.51 3.05 6.42
N LEU A 2 20.18 4.11 5.67
CA LEU A 2 20.73 4.29 4.32
C LEU A 2 22.21 4.70 4.38
N THR A 3 23.01 4.17 3.47
CA THR A 3 24.41 4.59 3.26
C THR A 3 24.46 5.97 2.61
N ASP A 4 25.58 6.67 2.71
CA ASP A 4 25.73 7.98 2.05
C ASP A 4 25.70 7.85 0.53
N LEU A 5 26.21 6.75 -0.01
CA LEU A 5 26.07 6.44 -1.44
C LEU A 5 24.60 6.36 -1.86
N HIS A 6 23.75 5.65 -1.11
CA HIS A 6 22.31 5.58 -1.42
C HIS A 6 21.65 6.95 -1.37
N LYS A 7 22.04 7.82 -0.43
CA LYS A 7 21.49 9.19 -0.34
C LYS A 7 21.90 10.03 -1.54
N THR A 8 23.17 10.00 -1.93
CA THR A 8 23.67 10.74 -3.10
C THR A 8 22.99 10.28 -4.38
N GLN A 9 22.83 8.96 -4.57
CA GLN A 9 22.11 8.40 -5.72
C GLN A 9 20.65 8.87 -5.75
N ARG A 10 19.93 8.77 -4.63
CA ARG A 10 18.53 9.22 -4.53
C ARG A 10 18.38 10.72 -4.82
N LEU A 11 19.30 11.54 -4.31
CA LEU A 11 19.28 12.99 -4.56
C LEU A 11 19.52 13.30 -6.04
N GLY A 12 20.51 12.66 -6.66
CA GLY A 12 20.79 12.83 -8.08
C GLY A 12 19.58 12.49 -8.95
N SER A 13 18.96 11.33 -8.74
CA SER A 13 17.74 10.95 -9.47
C SER A 13 16.59 11.91 -9.24
N ALA A 14 16.35 12.35 -8.00
CA ALA A 14 15.27 13.28 -7.68
C ALA A 14 15.44 14.64 -8.37
N LEU A 15 16.67 15.16 -8.45
CA LEU A 15 16.96 16.42 -9.14
C LEU A 15 16.69 16.30 -10.64
N THR A 16 17.09 15.20 -11.27
CA THR A 16 16.80 14.95 -12.69
C THR A 16 15.29 14.90 -12.97
N PHE A 17 14.51 14.19 -12.15
CA PHE A 17 13.06 14.15 -12.32
C PHE A 17 12.39 15.50 -12.05
N LEU A 18 12.89 16.25 -11.07
CA LEU A 18 12.37 17.59 -10.75
C LEU A 18 12.62 18.59 -11.87
N GLU A 19 13.82 18.60 -12.45
CA GLU A 19 14.15 19.45 -13.60
C GLU A 19 13.29 19.09 -14.82
N ARG A 20 13.07 17.79 -15.06
CA ARG A 20 12.19 17.35 -16.14
C ARG A 20 10.75 17.79 -15.92
N TYR A 21 10.22 17.61 -14.71
CA TYR A 21 8.89 18.10 -14.34
C TYR A 21 8.77 19.63 -14.48
N HIS A 22 9.82 20.39 -14.17
CA HIS A 22 9.81 21.84 -14.38
C HIS A 22 9.63 22.22 -15.86
N ASN A 23 10.19 21.44 -16.78
CA ASN A 23 10.13 21.70 -18.21
C ASN A 23 8.85 21.18 -18.88
N GLU A 24 8.37 19.99 -18.47
CA GLU A 24 7.28 19.26 -19.13
C GLU A 24 5.95 19.34 -18.34
N GLY A 25 5.98 19.70 -17.05
CA GLY A 25 4.78 19.81 -16.21
C GLY A 25 4.04 18.49 -16.01
N GLU A 26 2.70 18.57 -15.92
CA GLU A 26 1.83 17.41 -15.71
C GLU A 26 1.86 16.40 -16.88
N GLU A 27 2.16 16.84 -18.10
CA GLU A 27 2.26 15.94 -19.27
C GLU A 27 3.33 14.86 -19.05
N PHE A 28 4.41 15.19 -18.35
CA PHE A 28 5.43 14.21 -17.95
C PHE A 28 4.86 13.17 -16.98
N LEU A 29 4.04 13.59 -16.02
CA LEU A 29 3.45 12.68 -15.01
C LEU A 29 2.38 11.78 -15.63
N ASP A 30 1.57 12.30 -16.55
CA ASP A 30 0.52 11.55 -17.24
C ASP A 30 1.07 10.40 -18.10
N GLN A 31 2.35 10.47 -18.47
CA GLN A 31 3.05 9.41 -19.23
C GLN A 31 3.65 8.32 -18.33
N ILE A 32 3.65 8.49 -17.00
CA ILE A 32 4.25 7.52 -16.07
C ILE A 32 3.24 6.42 -15.75
N VAL A 33 3.55 5.19 -16.19
CA VAL A 33 2.92 3.97 -15.69
C VAL A 33 3.80 3.41 -14.57
N THR A 34 3.23 3.17 -13.39
CA THR A 34 3.95 2.64 -12.22
C THR A 34 3.42 1.26 -11.88
N GLY A 35 4.32 0.34 -11.51
CA GLY A 35 3.92 -0.98 -11.04
C GLY A 35 4.85 -1.50 -9.96
N ASP A 36 4.34 -2.40 -9.13
CA ASP A 36 5.09 -3.05 -8.05
C ASP A 36 4.47 -4.41 -7.69
N GLU A 37 5.23 -5.22 -6.97
CA GLU A 37 4.79 -6.52 -6.49
C GLU A 37 4.49 -6.47 -4.99
N THR A 38 3.35 -7.03 -4.59
CA THR A 38 2.95 -7.11 -3.19
C THR A 38 2.50 -8.52 -2.81
N TRP A 39 2.84 -8.94 -1.58
CA TRP A 39 2.38 -10.22 -1.05
C TRP A 39 0.97 -10.09 -0.47
N VAL A 40 0.01 -10.82 -1.04
CA VAL A 40 -1.38 -10.88 -0.57
C VAL A 40 -1.62 -12.18 0.18
N ALA A 41 -2.16 -12.10 1.39
CA ALA A 41 -2.51 -13.28 2.18
C ALA A 41 -3.82 -13.93 1.67
N TYR A 42 -3.90 -15.26 1.68
CA TYR A 42 -5.11 -15.98 1.22
C TYR A 42 -6.35 -15.70 2.07
N VAL A 43 -6.15 -15.54 3.38
CA VAL A 43 -7.21 -15.17 4.33
C VAL A 43 -6.71 -13.97 5.10
N THR A 44 -7.36 -12.85 4.87
CA THR A 44 -7.26 -11.66 5.71
C THR A 44 -8.40 -11.70 6.71
N PRO A 45 -8.12 -11.65 8.03
CA PRO A 45 -9.19 -11.54 9.01
C PRO A 45 -9.99 -10.26 8.74
N GLU A 46 -11.30 -10.35 8.90
CA GLU A 46 -12.20 -9.21 8.76
C GLU A 46 -11.73 -8.07 9.67
N SER A 47 -11.53 -6.89 9.09
CA SER A 47 -11.11 -5.73 9.86
C SER A 47 -12.23 -5.30 10.81
N LYS A 48 -11.89 -4.62 11.91
CA LYS A 48 -12.91 -4.09 12.83
C LYS A 48 -13.95 -3.25 12.09
N GLN A 49 -13.52 -2.46 11.11
CA GLN A 49 -14.39 -1.61 10.29
C GLN A 49 -15.34 -2.43 9.41
N GLN A 50 -14.85 -3.45 8.73
CA GLN A 50 -15.69 -4.37 7.93
C GLN A 50 -16.72 -5.08 8.83
N SER A 51 -16.30 -5.39 10.04
CA SER A 51 -17.08 -6.10 11.05
C SER A 51 -18.15 -5.26 11.76
N MET A 52 -18.24 -3.96 11.45
CA MET A 52 -19.22 -3.07 12.08
C MET A 52 -20.60 -3.31 11.47
N GLU A 53 -21.45 -3.97 12.24
CA GLU A 53 -22.87 -4.16 11.93
C GLU A 53 -23.70 -3.32 12.92
N TRP A 54 -24.79 -2.71 12.44
CA TRP A 54 -25.74 -2.00 13.30
C TRP A 54 -26.54 -3.01 14.13
N GLN A 55 -26.65 -2.77 15.44
CA GLN A 55 -27.40 -3.63 16.36
C GLN A 55 -28.25 -2.79 17.32
N HIS A 56 -29.34 -3.39 17.84
CA HIS A 56 -30.17 -2.76 18.87
C HIS A 56 -29.46 -2.78 20.23
N SER A 57 -29.76 -1.81 21.09
CA SER A 57 -29.12 -1.67 22.41
C SER A 57 -29.36 -2.86 23.35
N SER A 58 -30.44 -3.61 23.14
CA SER A 58 -30.79 -4.82 23.89
C SER A 58 -30.20 -6.11 23.31
N SER A 59 -29.50 -6.04 22.17
CA SER A 59 -28.93 -7.22 21.53
C SER A 59 -27.71 -7.75 22.32
N PRO A 60 -27.54 -9.08 22.40
CA PRO A 60 -26.34 -9.68 22.99
C PRO A 60 -25.07 -9.24 22.26
N LYS A 61 -23.99 -8.99 23.01
CA LYS A 61 -22.69 -8.66 22.41
C LYS A 61 -22.16 -9.86 21.62
N ARG A 62 -21.86 -9.64 20.34
CA ARG A 62 -21.25 -10.67 19.49
C ARG A 62 -19.84 -10.97 19.97
N VAL A 63 -19.59 -12.22 20.38
CA VAL A 63 -18.24 -12.72 20.64
C VAL A 63 -17.65 -13.17 19.32
N ARG A 64 -16.54 -12.55 18.89
CA ARG A 64 -15.83 -12.92 17.66
C ARG A 64 -14.59 -13.72 18.02
N PHE A 65 -14.40 -14.86 17.35
CA PHE A 65 -13.15 -15.60 17.40
C PHE A 65 -12.07 -14.81 16.65
N LYS A 66 -10.89 -14.63 17.25
CA LYS A 66 -9.79 -13.92 16.59
C LYS A 66 -9.21 -14.81 15.50
N GLN A 67 -9.42 -14.44 14.24
CA GLN A 67 -8.74 -15.06 13.11
C GLN A 67 -7.36 -14.42 12.92
N THR A 68 -6.36 -15.25 12.64
CA THR A 68 -5.00 -14.81 12.28
C THR A 68 -4.87 -14.72 10.76
N ILE A 69 -3.94 -13.88 10.31
CA ILE A 69 -3.59 -13.81 8.88
C ILE A 69 -3.01 -15.16 8.45
N SER A 70 -3.42 -15.64 7.27
CA SER A 70 -2.89 -16.89 6.73
C SER A 70 -1.38 -16.83 6.51
N ALA A 71 -0.67 -17.91 6.83
CA ALA A 71 0.74 -18.09 6.47
C ALA A 71 0.92 -18.25 4.95
N ARG A 72 -0.13 -18.69 4.25
CA ARG A 72 -0.13 -18.83 2.80
C ARG A 72 -0.32 -17.45 2.16
N LYS A 73 0.56 -17.12 1.21
CA LYS A 73 0.53 -15.86 0.45
C LYS A 73 0.62 -16.12 -1.05
N ILE A 74 0.12 -15.18 -1.83
CA ILE A 74 0.38 -15.06 -3.27
C ILE A 74 1.12 -13.77 -3.53
N MET A 75 1.97 -13.75 -4.55
CA MET A 75 2.53 -12.52 -5.08
C MET A 75 1.52 -11.95 -6.07
N CYS A 76 1.18 -10.68 -5.89
CA CYS A 76 0.32 -9.91 -6.78
C CYS A 76 1.17 -8.83 -7.44
N THR A 77 1.06 -8.69 -8.76
CA THR A 77 1.68 -7.60 -9.49
C THR A 77 0.62 -6.54 -9.77
N VAL A 78 0.91 -5.28 -9.41
CA VAL A 78 0.06 -4.12 -9.62
C VAL A 78 0.74 -3.23 -10.66
N PHE A 79 -0.03 -2.70 -11.60
CA PHE A 79 0.39 -1.78 -12.66
C PHE A 79 -0.59 -0.59 -12.74
#